data_AF-A0A922HVN2-F1
#
_entry.id   AF-A0A922HVN2-F1
#
_cell.length_a   1.000
_cell.length_b   1.000
_cell.length_c   1.000
_cell.angle_alpha   90.00
_cell.angle_beta   90.00
_cell.angle_gamma   90.00
#
_symmetry.space_group_name_H-M   'P 1'
#
loop_
_entity.id
_entity.type
_entity.pdbx_description
1 polymer ?
#
loop_
_entity_poly.entity_id
_entity_poly.type
_entity_poly.pdbx_seq_one_letter_code
_entity_poly.pdbx_strand_id
1 'polypeptide(L)'
;MSAIIIIILILMTHGHCSKVQYVQYQPMMMNNSDQLLYEQSRCSLEYQTIDLDSESSTTNSINGHQSIHYYPRCIRVSRCIGCCSMQGQINFDDWNQRECRPTNIQYKTIIQTAQSIDHYHHNPDMMMKLYHRKVQVAYHTGCQCYCRQHLMNQCSNQRQKFYNDSCRCECRPDLVHERFECTKRLTIHGHMFWDNDRCECRCPQFYYAYKHHLHPMSIDTFCPRGHRFDMNNCKCIKQKNNIL
;
A
#
# COMPACT_ATOMS: atom_id res chain seq x y z
N MET A 1 22.44 40.87 -6.91
CA MET A 1 23.15 39.64 -7.28
C MET A 1 24.08 39.30 -6.14
N SER A 2 23.76 38.28 -5.35
CA SER A 2 24.59 37.86 -4.21
C SER A 2 24.83 36.37 -4.34
N ALA A 3 26.11 36.01 -4.49
CA ALA A 3 26.56 34.63 -4.58
C ALA A 3 26.53 33.98 -3.19
N ILE A 4 25.91 32.81 -3.09
CA ILE A 4 25.99 31.95 -1.91
C ILE A 4 27.21 31.06 -2.11
N ILE A 5 28.24 31.26 -1.28
CA ILE A 5 29.40 30.38 -1.19
C ILE A 5 29.00 29.20 -0.32
N ILE A 6 28.91 28.01 -0.92
CA ILE A 6 28.73 26.76 -0.17
C ILE A 6 30.13 26.24 0.20
N ILE A 7 30.49 26.33 1.47
CA ILE A 7 31.68 25.66 2.02
C ILE A 7 31.25 24.24 2.41
N ILE A 8 31.68 23.25 1.63
CA ILE A 8 31.52 21.83 1.99
C ILE A 8 32.74 21.43 2.84
N LEU A 9 32.55 21.36 4.16
CA LEU A 9 33.50 20.76 5.08
C LEU A 9 33.28 19.24 5.08
N ILE A 10 34.18 18.49 4.43
CA ILE A 10 34.20 17.03 4.50
C ILE A 10 35.00 16.64 5.75
N LEU A 11 34.30 16.41 6.86
CA LEU A 11 34.87 15.70 8.01
C LEU A 11 34.67 14.20 7.81
N MET A 12 35.76 13.51 7.44
CA MET A 12 35.84 12.06 7.52
C MET A 12 36.06 11.66 8.98
N THR A 13 35.02 11.20 9.67
CA THR A 13 35.18 10.48 10.94
C THR A 13 34.22 9.29 11.01
N HIS A 14 34.82 8.10 11.02
CA HIS A 14 34.37 6.82 11.60
C HIS A 14 32.90 6.38 11.44
N GLY A 15 32.71 5.36 10.59
CA GLY A 15 32.28 4.05 11.09
C GLY A 15 30.82 3.80 11.47
N HIS A 16 29.89 4.72 11.21
CA HIS A 16 28.46 4.45 11.40
C HIS A 16 27.65 4.94 10.19
N CYS A 17 26.73 4.10 9.70
CA CYS A 17 25.64 4.55 8.84
C CYS A 17 24.75 5.48 9.68
N SER A 18 25.06 6.77 9.69
CA SER A 18 24.22 7.74 10.41
C SER A 18 22.81 7.74 9.82
N LYS A 19 21.82 7.50 10.68
CA LYS A 19 20.43 7.90 10.41
C LYS A 19 20.45 9.38 10.05
N VAL A 20 19.85 9.71 8.92
CA VAL A 20 19.60 11.10 8.52
C VAL A 20 18.76 11.76 9.63
N GLN A 21 19.34 12.74 10.32
CA GLN A 21 18.56 13.68 11.13
C GLN A 21 17.76 14.54 10.17
N TYR A 22 16.44 14.59 10.38
CA TYR A 22 15.58 15.55 9.71
C TYR A 22 16.02 16.96 10.13
N VAL A 23 16.49 17.77 9.17
CA VAL A 23 16.71 19.19 9.39
C VAL A 23 15.35 19.83 9.61
N GLN A 24 15.12 20.30 10.82
CA GLN A 24 13.91 21.04 11.19
C GLN A 24 13.98 22.43 10.53
N TYR A 25 13.35 22.57 9.36
CA TYR A 25 13.13 23.87 8.75
C TYR A 25 12.06 24.62 9.54
N GLN A 26 12.42 25.78 10.09
CA GLN A 26 11.43 26.73 10.59
C GLN A 26 10.63 27.29 9.40
N PRO A 27 9.29 27.21 9.39
CA PRO A 27 8.51 27.72 8.28
C PRO A 27 8.40 29.24 8.40
N MET A 28 9.00 29.97 7.45
CA MET A 28 8.54 31.30 7.11
C MET A 28 7.19 31.15 6.41
N MET A 29 6.15 31.73 6.99
CA MET A 29 4.78 31.64 6.49
C MET A 29 4.68 32.19 5.07
N MET A 30 4.35 31.32 4.12
CA MET A 30 3.85 31.69 2.81
C MET A 30 2.69 30.78 2.45
N ASN A 31 1.58 31.36 1.98
CA ASN A 31 0.36 30.70 1.47
C ASN A 31 0.58 29.67 0.33
N ASN A 32 1.83 29.38 -0.04
CA ASN A 32 2.25 28.36 -1.01
C ASN A 32 2.88 27.11 -0.35
N SER A 33 3.02 27.07 0.98
CA SER A 33 3.68 25.98 1.70
C SER A 33 3.02 24.63 1.47
N ASP A 34 1.70 24.58 1.44
CA ASP A 34 0.96 23.32 1.43
C ASP A 34 1.00 22.65 0.07
N GLN A 35 0.99 23.44 -1.01
CA GLN A 35 1.14 22.92 -2.37
C GLN A 35 2.58 22.44 -2.62
N LEU A 36 3.58 23.16 -2.12
CA LEU A 36 4.99 22.74 -2.15
C LEU A 36 5.24 21.46 -1.34
N LEU A 37 4.69 21.37 -0.13
CA LEU A 37 4.76 20.17 0.71
C LEU A 37 4.06 18.98 0.05
N TYR A 38 2.91 19.21 -0.58
CA TYR A 38 2.21 18.19 -1.35
C TYR A 38 3.05 17.71 -2.54
N GLU A 39 3.63 18.62 -3.33
CA GLU A 39 4.47 18.29 -4.48
C GLU A 39 5.74 17.55 -4.08
N GLN A 40 6.37 17.94 -2.97
CA GLN A 40 7.56 17.29 -2.41
C GLN A 40 7.27 15.91 -1.82
N SER A 41 6.03 15.66 -1.38
CA SER A 41 5.63 14.38 -0.78
C SER A 41 4.96 13.43 -1.77
N ARG A 42 4.90 13.74 -3.07
CA ARG A 42 4.29 12.82 -4.06
C ARG A 42 5.09 11.54 -4.22
N CYS A 43 4.39 10.44 -4.50
CA CYS A 43 4.99 9.18 -4.91
C CYS A 43 5.97 9.39 -6.07
N SER A 44 7.26 9.19 -5.80
CA SER A 44 8.35 9.47 -6.73
C SER A 44 9.57 8.59 -6.45
N LEU A 45 10.57 8.68 -7.34
CA LEU A 45 11.86 8.00 -7.18
C LEU A 45 12.80 8.86 -6.35
N GLU A 46 13.31 8.29 -5.27
CA GLU A 46 14.35 8.91 -4.45
C GLU A 46 15.51 7.96 -4.17
N TYR A 47 16.71 8.50 -4.00
CA TYR A 47 17.89 7.70 -3.68
C TYR A 47 17.96 7.39 -2.19
N GLN A 48 17.75 6.12 -1.85
CA GLN A 48 17.93 5.59 -0.50
C GLN A 48 19.26 4.85 -0.38
N THR A 49 19.91 5.03 0.76
CA THR A 49 21.06 4.21 1.16
C THR A 49 20.55 2.89 1.71
N ILE A 50 20.96 1.79 1.12
CA ILE A 50 20.67 0.45 1.63
C ILE A 50 21.93 -0.17 2.22
N ASP A 51 21.75 -0.96 3.27
CA ASP A 51 22.79 -1.81 3.82
C ASP A 51 22.87 -3.10 3.00
N LEU A 52 24.09 -3.55 2.69
CA LEU A 52 24.37 -4.79 1.98
C LEU A 52 24.72 -5.95 2.93
N ASP A 53 24.92 -5.65 4.21
CA ASP A 53 25.30 -6.64 5.22
C ASP A 53 24.08 -7.35 5.85
N SER A 54 22.84 -6.94 5.52
CA SER A 54 21.63 -7.42 6.19
C SER A 54 21.04 -8.75 5.68
N GLU A 55 21.57 -9.36 4.61
CA GLU A 55 20.96 -10.60 4.05
C GLU A 55 21.91 -11.78 3.83
N SER A 56 23.21 -11.65 4.08
CA SER A 56 24.10 -12.83 4.00
C SER A 56 25.32 -12.72 4.90
N SER A 57 25.62 -13.84 5.56
CA SER A 57 26.84 -14.19 6.32
C SER A 57 26.79 -14.18 7.84
N THR A 58 25.84 -14.91 8.44
CA THR A 58 26.24 -15.85 9.51
C THR A 58 26.85 -17.08 8.85
N THR A 59 28.14 -17.04 8.54
CA THR A 59 28.91 -18.29 8.42
C THR A 59 29.02 -18.85 9.83
N ASN A 60 28.26 -19.91 10.12
CA ASN A 60 28.41 -20.70 11.35
C ASN A 60 29.89 -21.09 11.49
N SER A 61 30.60 -20.48 12.44
CA SER A 61 31.97 -20.89 12.74
C SER A 61 31.92 -22.15 13.59
N ILE A 62 32.16 -23.29 12.97
CA ILE A 62 32.86 -24.37 13.64
C ILE A 62 34.31 -23.86 13.76
N ASN A 63 34.70 -23.42 14.95
CA ASN A 63 36.06 -23.00 15.35
C ASN A 63 36.49 -21.55 15.02
N GLY A 64 36.28 -20.63 15.98
CA GLY A 64 37.11 -19.41 16.11
C GLY A 64 36.69 -18.20 15.28
N HIS A 65 36.32 -17.12 15.95
CA HIS A 65 35.83 -15.87 15.38
C HIS A 65 36.83 -15.15 14.46
N GLN A 66 36.61 -15.21 13.14
CA GLN A 66 37.05 -14.16 12.22
C GLN A 66 35.82 -13.59 11.50
N SER A 67 35.38 -12.39 11.93
CA SER A 67 34.36 -11.62 11.18
C SER A 67 35.00 -11.07 9.90
N ILE A 68 34.64 -11.67 8.76
CA ILE A 68 35.03 -11.14 7.45
C ILE A 68 34.11 -9.94 7.14
N HIS A 69 34.70 -8.75 7.06
CA HIS A 69 33.97 -7.52 6.75
C HIS A 69 34.09 -7.18 5.27
N TYR A 70 32.95 -7.14 4.58
CA TYR A 70 32.84 -6.88 3.16
C TYR A 70 32.63 -5.38 2.87
N TYR A 71 33.24 -4.87 1.80
CA TYR A 71 33.12 -3.48 1.35
C TYR A 71 32.74 -3.41 -0.14
N PRO A 72 31.90 -2.42 -0.57
CA PRO A 72 31.24 -1.42 0.27
C PRO A 72 30.12 -2.04 1.11
N ARG A 73 29.86 -1.51 2.31
CA ARG A 73 28.77 -1.99 3.18
C ARG A 73 27.41 -1.44 2.80
N CYS A 74 27.38 -0.29 2.14
CA CYS A 74 26.15 0.34 1.72
C CYS A 74 26.29 0.92 0.33
N ILE A 75 25.17 1.02 -0.38
CA ILE A 75 25.10 1.70 -1.67
C ILE A 75 23.83 2.54 -1.73
N ARG A 76 23.81 3.52 -2.62
CA ARG A 76 22.62 4.30 -2.93
C ARG A 76 21.89 3.70 -4.12
N VAL A 77 20.61 3.43 -3.96
CA VAL A 77 19.73 2.96 -5.04
C VAL A 77 18.45 3.77 -5.07
N SER A 78 17.85 3.89 -6.25
CA SER A 78 16.55 4.50 -6.41
C SER A 78 15.45 3.60 -5.84
N ARG A 79 14.60 4.16 -4.99
CA ARG A 79 13.44 3.51 -4.38
C ARG A 79 12.22 4.40 -4.53
N CYS A 80 11.05 3.78 -4.50
CA CYS A 80 9.78 4.50 -4.52
C CYS A 80 9.43 4.91 -3.10
N ILE A 81 9.19 6.21 -2.91
CA ILE A 81 8.78 6.78 -1.64
C ILE A 81 7.78 7.91 -1.92
N GLY A 82 7.08 8.32 -0.87
CA GLY A 82 6.10 9.39 -0.92
C GLY A 82 4.69 8.89 -0.67
N CYS A 83 3.79 9.85 -0.63
CA CYS A 83 2.38 9.70 -0.36
C CYS A 83 1.58 9.66 -1.67
N CYS A 84 0.42 9.01 -1.58
CA CYS A 84 -0.53 8.86 -2.67
C CYS A 84 -1.86 9.49 -2.27
N SER A 85 -1.92 10.81 -2.33
CA SER A 85 -3.16 11.58 -2.18
C SER A 85 -3.70 11.98 -3.55
N MET A 86 -5.01 12.15 -3.65
CA MET A 86 -5.62 12.86 -4.77
C MET A 86 -5.51 14.37 -4.49
N GLN A 87 -5.13 15.15 -5.51
CA GLN A 87 -4.91 16.59 -5.37
C GLN A 87 -6.14 17.27 -4.78
N GLY A 88 -5.94 18.04 -3.70
CA GLY A 88 -6.92 19.02 -3.21
C GLY A 88 -7.98 18.51 -2.22
N GLN A 89 -7.97 17.23 -1.82
CA GLN A 89 -8.86 16.75 -0.76
C GLN A 89 -8.10 15.93 0.28
N ILE A 90 -7.93 16.51 1.48
CA ILE A 90 -7.46 15.80 2.67
C ILE A 90 -8.68 15.08 3.28
N ASN A 91 -9.20 14.06 2.58
CA ASN A 91 -10.01 13.06 3.25
C ASN A 91 -9.06 11.97 3.75
N PHE A 92 -8.97 11.83 5.08
CA PHE A 92 -8.10 10.84 5.74
C PHE A 92 -8.36 9.41 5.26
N ASP A 93 -9.56 9.12 4.78
CA ASP A 93 -9.95 7.81 4.25
C ASP A 93 -9.28 7.47 2.91
N ASP A 94 -8.96 8.46 2.07
CA ASP A 94 -8.38 8.23 0.74
C ASP A 94 -6.86 7.98 0.81
N TRP A 95 -6.17 8.55 1.82
CA TRP A 95 -4.74 8.31 2.08
C TRP A 95 -4.45 6.84 2.41
N ASN A 96 -5.42 6.15 3.01
CA ASN A 96 -5.28 4.74 3.36
C ASN A 96 -5.60 3.80 2.21
N GLN A 97 -6.16 4.28 1.10
CA GLN A 97 -6.58 3.43 -0.01
C GLN A 97 -5.46 3.19 -1.03
N ARG A 98 -4.48 4.09 -1.12
CA ARG A 98 -3.39 4.01 -2.09
C ARG A 98 -2.03 3.79 -1.42
N GLU A 99 -1.10 3.23 -2.19
CA GLU A 99 0.30 3.04 -1.80
C GLU A 99 1.21 3.35 -3.00
N CYS A 100 2.38 3.93 -2.70
CA CYS A 100 3.40 4.20 -3.70
C CYS A 100 4.19 2.93 -3.98
N ARG A 101 4.12 2.42 -5.22
CA ARG A 101 4.80 1.17 -5.62
C ARG A 101 5.63 1.35 -6.88
N PRO A 102 6.67 0.54 -7.07
CA PRO A 102 7.43 0.54 -8.32
C PRO A 102 6.58 0.07 -9.50
N THR A 103 6.66 0.78 -10.62
CA THR A 103 6.12 0.33 -11.90
C THR A 103 7.05 -0.71 -12.56
N ASN A 104 8.35 -0.61 -12.27
CA ASN A 104 9.37 -1.53 -12.78
C ASN A 104 10.52 -1.64 -11.76
N ILE A 105 11.05 -2.85 -11.63
CA ILE A 105 12.15 -3.20 -10.73
C ILE A 105 13.25 -3.83 -11.58
N GLN A 106 14.45 -3.28 -11.48
CA GLN A 106 15.65 -3.83 -12.10
C GLN A 106 16.66 -4.26 -11.03
N TYR A 107 17.61 -5.09 -11.42
CA TYR A 107 18.62 -5.63 -10.52
C TYR A 107 20.01 -5.22 -10.97
N LYS A 108 20.84 -4.83 -10.00
CA LYS A 108 22.26 -4.55 -10.21
C LYS A 108 23.08 -5.49 -9.33
N THR A 109 24.08 -6.12 -9.93
CA THR A 109 25.05 -6.92 -9.19
C THR A 109 26.14 -6.00 -8.63
N ILE A 110 26.34 -6.06 -7.31
CA ILE A 110 27.40 -5.37 -6.59
C ILE A 110 28.44 -6.41 -6.20
N ILE A 111 29.70 -6.13 -6.50
CA ILE A 111 30.82 -6.95 -6.06
C ILE A 111 31.32 -6.37 -4.75
N GLN A 112 31.18 -7.10 -3.66
CA GLN A 112 31.81 -6.76 -2.40
C GLN A 112 33.12 -7.52 -2.26
N THR A 113 34.12 -6.84 -1.69
CA THR A 113 35.46 -7.40 -1.45
C THR A 113 35.77 -7.34 0.04
N ALA A 114 36.40 -8.38 0.56
CA ALA A 114 36.94 -8.40 1.91
C ALA A 114 38.39 -8.87 1.87
N GLN A 115 39.17 -8.44 2.85
CA GLN A 115 40.56 -8.83 3.03
C GLN A 115 40.71 -9.38 4.44
N SER A 116 41.29 -10.57 4.58
CA SER A 116 41.76 -11.03 5.89
C SER A 116 43.27 -10.82 6.01
N ILE A 117 43.70 -10.39 7.21
CA ILE A 117 45.11 -10.36 7.59
C ILE A 117 45.28 -11.45 8.64
N ASP A 118 46.00 -12.51 8.30
CA ASP A 118 46.28 -13.61 9.22
C ASP A 118 47.40 -13.19 10.17
N HIS A 119 47.05 -12.72 11.37
CA HIS A 119 48.02 -12.26 12.37
C HIS A 119 48.74 -13.41 13.11
N TYR A 120 48.38 -14.67 12.85
CA TYR A 120 48.89 -15.81 13.64
C TYR A 120 50.17 -16.45 13.10
N HIS A 121 50.70 -16.03 11.94
CA HIS A 121 51.91 -16.62 11.37
C HIS A 121 53.14 -15.70 11.47
N HIS A 122 54.14 -16.15 12.23
CA HIS A 122 55.51 -15.61 12.34
C HIS A 122 56.33 -15.71 11.03
N ASN A 123 55.70 -15.87 9.87
CA ASN A 123 56.39 -15.99 8.58
C ASN A 123 56.35 -14.65 7.81
N PRO A 124 57.48 -14.19 7.25
CA PRO A 124 57.56 -12.95 6.47
C PRO A 124 56.77 -13.00 5.14
N ASP A 125 56.36 -14.19 4.69
CA ASP A 125 55.50 -14.39 3.51
C ASP A 125 54.01 -14.38 3.88
N MET A 126 53.52 -13.29 4.48
CA MET A 126 52.10 -13.11 4.78
C MET A 126 51.26 -13.16 3.49
N MET A 127 50.52 -14.25 3.27
CA MET A 127 49.55 -14.32 2.18
C MET A 127 48.25 -13.62 2.57
N MET A 128 48.05 -12.40 2.05
CA MET A 128 46.75 -11.72 2.09
C MET A 128 45.71 -12.55 1.32
N LYS A 129 44.62 -12.95 2.00
CA LYS A 129 43.49 -13.60 1.33
C LYS A 129 42.45 -12.55 0.97
N LEU A 130 42.15 -12.45 -0.33
CA LEU A 130 41.07 -11.64 -0.87
C LEU A 130 39.82 -12.51 -1.03
N TYR A 131 38.69 -12.01 -0.53
CA TYR A 131 37.39 -12.63 -0.68
C TYR A 131 36.51 -11.72 -1.53
N HIS A 132 35.73 -12.32 -2.44
CA HIS A 132 34.75 -11.59 -3.24
C HIS A 132 33.39 -12.26 -3.10
N ARG A 133 32.34 -11.45 -2.97
CA ARG A 133 30.95 -11.92 -3.09
C ARG A 133 30.15 -11.01 -3.99
N LYS A 134 29.15 -11.59 -4.67
CA LYS A 134 28.22 -10.87 -5.53
C LYS A 134 26.90 -10.72 -4.79
N VAL A 135 26.45 -9.49 -4.60
CA VAL A 135 25.14 -9.16 -4.00
C VAL A 135 24.26 -8.58 -5.10
N GLN A 136 23.08 -9.17 -5.31
CA GLN A 136 22.09 -8.60 -6.22
C GLN A 136 21.23 -7.60 -5.46
N VAL A 137 21.13 -6.40 -5.99
CA VAL A 137 20.35 -5.32 -5.40
C VAL A 137 19.26 -4.88 -6.36
N ALA A 138 18.02 -4.97 -5.90
CA ALA A 138 16.88 -4.38 -6.59
C ALA A 138 16.94 -2.84 -6.55
N TYR A 139 16.55 -2.17 -7.63
CA TYR A 139 16.32 -0.73 -7.67
C TYR A 139 15.12 -0.43 -8.57
N HIS A 140 14.43 0.68 -8.29
CA HIS A 140 13.20 1.04 -8.97
C HIS A 140 13.50 2.01 -10.11
N THR A 141 12.84 1.85 -11.26
CA THR A 141 13.01 2.73 -12.43
C THR A 141 11.79 3.59 -12.74
N GLY A 142 10.69 3.37 -12.02
CA GLY A 142 9.50 4.21 -12.04
C GLY A 142 8.61 3.92 -10.84
N CYS A 143 7.79 4.89 -10.46
CA CYS A 143 6.89 4.81 -9.32
C CYS A 143 5.49 5.29 -9.70
N GLN A 144 4.47 4.64 -9.17
CA GLN A 144 3.09 5.07 -9.35
C GLN A 144 2.26 4.72 -8.12
N CYS A 145 1.18 5.47 -7.91
CA CYS A 145 0.20 5.20 -6.87
C CYS A 145 -0.77 4.12 -7.32
N TYR A 146 -0.77 3.00 -6.60
CA TYR A 146 -1.71 1.91 -6.81
C TYR A 146 -2.69 1.82 -5.64
N CYS A 147 -3.87 1.26 -5.87
CA CYS A 147 -4.74 0.88 -4.76
C CYS A 147 -4.07 -0.22 -3.95
N ARG A 148 -4.23 -0.16 -2.62
CA ARG A 148 -3.68 -1.18 -1.74
C ARG A 148 -4.31 -2.53 -2.05
N GLN A 149 -3.46 -3.56 -2.11
CA GLN A 149 -3.85 -4.89 -2.57
C GLN A 149 -5.00 -5.51 -1.76
N HIS A 150 -5.09 -5.22 -0.45
CA HIS A 150 -6.17 -5.75 0.39
C HIS A 150 -7.56 -5.23 -0.02
N LEU A 151 -7.67 -4.05 -0.64
CA LEU A 151 -8.94 -3.51 -1.13
C LEU A 151 -9.42 -4.21 -2.41
N MET A 152 -8.50 -4.70 -3.24
CA MET A 152 -8.85 -5.37 -4.50
C MET A 152 -9.64 -6.67 -4.26
N ASN A 153 -9.45 -7.29 -3.10
CA ASN A 153 -10.09 -8.54 -2.72
C ASN A 153 -11.36 -8.33 -1.86
N GLN A 154 -11.77 -7.08 -1.60
CA GLN A 154 -12.86 -6.76 -0.68
C GLN A 154 -14.24 -6.66 -1.35
N CYS A 155 -14.34 -6.81 -2.67
CA CYS A 155 -15.66 -6.74 -3.31
C CYS A 155 -16.54 -7.88 -2.79
N SER A 156 -17.62 -7.51 -2.11
CA SER A 156 -18.43 -8.42 -1.30
C SER A 156 -19.20 -9.44 -2.14
N ASN A 157 -19.33 -9.21 -3.46
CA ASN A 157 -20.15 -10.03 -4.35
C ASN A 157 -19.60 -10.03 -5.79
N GLN A 158 -19.87 -11.09 -6.56
CA GLN A 158 -19.54 -11.24 -7.99
C GLN A 158 -20.19 -10.18 -8.90
N ARG A 159 -21.19 -9.47 -8.37
CA ARG A 159 -21.88 -8.34 -9.01
C ARG A 159 -21.13 -7.02 -8.92
N GLN A 160 -20.08 -6.96 -8.10
CA GLN A 160 -19.19 -5.83 -7.96
C GLN A 160 -17.91 -6.06 -8.75
N LYS A 161 -17.30 -4.96 -9.20
CA LYS A 161 -15.98 -4.93 -9.80
C LYS A 161 -15.15 -3.88 -9.07
N PHE A 162 -13.90 -4.23 -8.78
CA PHE A 162 -12.94 -3.27 -8.24
C PHE A 162 -12.45 -2.34 -9.34
N TYR A 163 -12.47 -1.04 -9.09
CA TYR A 163 -11.94 -0.02 -9.99
C TYR A 163 -10.67 0.60 -9.40
N ASN A 164 -9.55 0.48 -10.13
CA ASN A 164 -8.25 1.01 -9.70
C ASN A 164 -8.21 2.55 -9.66
N ASP A 165 -9.07 3.22 -10.42
CA ASP A 165 -9.10 4.68 -10.49
C ASP A 165 -9.80 5.31 -9.27
N SER A 166 -10.80 4.62 -8.70
CA SER A 166 -11.50 5.06 -7.49
C SER A 166 -11.05 4.33 -6.23
N CYS A 167 -10.27 3.24 -6.35
CA CYS A 167 -9.94 2.31 -5.27
C CYS A 167 -11.16 1.76 -4.52
N ARG A 168 -12.28 1.62 -5.23
CA ARG A 168 -13.56 1.19 -4.67
C ARG A 168 -14.14 0.03 -5.46
N CYS A 169 -14.95 -0.76 -4.77
CA CYS A 169 -15.83 -1.73 -5.41
C CYS A 169 -17.10 -1.01 -5.84
N GLU A 170 -17.39 -1.07 -7.13
CA GLU A 170 -18.61 -0.50 -7.69
C GLU A 170 -19.38 -1.59 -8.42
N CYS A 171 -20.68 -1.37 -8.61
CA CYS A 171 -21.50 -2.31 -9.38
C CYS A 171 -20.98 -2.43 -10.80
N ARG A 172 -21.01 -3.66 -11.34
CA ARG A 172 -20.56 -3.88 -12.71
C ARG A 172 -21.43 -3.09 -13.71
N PRO A 173 -20.85 -2.57 -14.81
CA PRO A 173 -21.56 -1.71 -15.75
C PRO A 173 -22.73 -2.39 -16.46
N ASP A 174 -22.67 -3.72 -16.64
CA ASP A 174 -23.73 -4.52 -17.27
C ASP A 174 -25.03 -4.54 -16.45
N LEU A 175 -24.98 -4.16 -15.17
CA LEU A 175 -26.15 -4.06 -14.29
C LEU A 175 -26.96 -2.78 -14.49
N VAL A 176 -26.58 -1.89 -15.42
CA VAL A 176 -27.26 -0.59 -15.59
C VAL A 176 -28.75 -0.74 -15.92
N HIS A 177 -29.10 -1.73 -16.73
CA HIS A 177 -30.49 -2.01 -17.08
C HIS A 177 -31.27 -2.56 -15.88
N GLU A 178 -30.70 -3.49 -15.11
CA GLU A 178 -31.34 -3.99 -13.89
C GLU A 178 -31.54 -2.88 -12.85
N ARG A 179 -30.55 -1.99 -12.69
CA ARG A 179 -30.65 -0.80 -11.84
C ARG A 179 -31.79 0.11 -12.28
N PHE A 180 -31.89 0.38 -13.58
CA PHE A 180 -32.97 1.19 -14.12
C PHE A 180 -34.35 0.55 -13.91
N GLU A 181 -34.48 -0.74 -14.23
CA GLU A 181 -35.73 -1.48 -14.02
C GLU A 181 -36.11 -1.58 -12.55
N CYS A 182 -35.14 -1.72 -11.65
CA CYS A 182 -35.36 -1.69 -10.21
C CYS A 182 -36.08 -0.40 -9.77
N THR A 183 -35.60 0.76 -10.21
CA THR A 183 -36.17 2.06 -9.81
C THR A 183 -37.60 2.29 -10.30
N LYS A 184 -38.03 1.55 -11.34
CA LYS A 184 -39.41 1.58 -11.83
C LYS A 184 -40.37 0.68 -11.05
N ARG A 185 -39.87 -0.31 -10.32
CA ARG A 185 -40.71 -1.27 -9.60
C ARG A 185 -41.37 -0.60 -8.40
N LEU A 186 -42.68 -0.53 -8.44
CA LEU A 186 -43.51 -0.06 -7.34
C LEU A 186 -44.05 -1.27 -6.56
N THR A 187 -43.92 -1.22 -5.24
CA THR A 187 -44.51 -2.19 -4.32
C THR A 187 -45.57 -1.52 -3.45
N ILE A 188 -46.28 -2.31 -2.65
CA ILE A 188 -47.27 -1.78 -1.70
C ILE A 188 -46.67 -0.81 -0.67
N HIS A 189 -45.35 -0.85 -0.45
CA HIS A 189 -44.63 0.01 0.49
C HIS A 189 -43.86 1.15 -0.20
N GLY A 190 -44.02 1.30 -1.52
CA GLY A 190 -43.34 2.33 -2.32
C GLY A 190 -42.36 1.76 -3.33
N HIS A 191 -41.55 2.65 -3.90
CA HIS A 191 -40.57 2.31 -4.93
C HIS A 191 -39.43 1.46 -4.37
N MET A 192 -39.10 0.38 -5.07
CA MET A 192 -37.85 -0.32 -4.83
C MET A 192 -36.67 0.60 -5.17
N PHE A 193 -35.54 0.38 -4.51
CA PHE A 193 -34.33 1.14 -4.74
C PHE A 193 -33.17 0.21 -5.04
N TRP A 194 -32.18 0.73 -5.77
CA TRP A 194 -30.95 0.03 -6.05
C TRP A 194 -29.94 0.27 -4.92
N ASP A 195 -29.50 -0.79 -4.26
CA ASP A 195 -28.48 -0.77 -3.23
C ASP A 195 -27.10 -0.88 -3.89
N ASN A 196 -26.33 0.22 -3.91
CA ASN A 196 -25.00 0.23 -4.55
C ASN A 196 -23.94 -0.55 -3.77
N ASP A 197 -24.13 -0.73 -2.46
CA ASP A 197 -23.18 -1.47 -1.62
C ASP A 197 -23.29 -2.98 -1.86
N ARG A 198 -24.43 -3.42 -2.43
CA ARG A 198 -24.74 -4.83 -2.71
C ARG A 198 -24.95 -5.16 -4.19
N CYS A 199 -25.18 -4.14 -5.00
CA CYS A 199 -25.52 -4.25 -6.42
C CYS A 199 -26.76 -5.10 -6.68
N GLU A 200 -27.82 -4.80 -5.93
CA GLU A 200 -29.10 -5.49 -6.05
C GLU A 200 -30.28 -4.54 -5.80
N CYS A 201 -31.46 -4.97 -6.28
CA CYS A 201 -32.70 -4.24 -6.06
C CYS A 201 -33.30 -4.62 -4.70
N ARG A 202 -33.61 -3.63 -3.87
CA ARG A 202 -34.11 -3.84 -2.51
C ARG A 202 -35.39 -3.08 -2.23
N CYS A 203 -36.14 -3.62 -1.28
CA CYS A 203 -37.40 -3.09 -0.82
C CYS A 203 -37.25 -1.80 0.00
N PRO A 204 -38.19 -0.84 -0.11
CA PRO A 204 -38.08 0.49 0.50
C PRO A 204 -37.81 0.48 2.01
N GLN A 205 -38.33 -0.51 2.76
CA GLN A 205 -38.07 -0.67 4.19
C GLN A 205 -36.57 -0.78 4.55
N PHE A 206 -35.72 -1.21 3.62
CA PHE A 206 -34.28 -1.33 3.84
C PHE A 206 -33.51 -0.03 3.55
N TYR A 207 -34.19 1.01 3.05
CA TYR A 207 -33.55 2.25 2.60
C TYR A 207 -32.86 3.01 3.74
N TYR A 208 -33.47 3.04 4.93
CA TYR A 208 -32.86 3.68 6.09
C TYR A 208 -31.53 3.01 6.48
N ALA A 209 -31.52 1.68 6.58
CA ALA A 209 -30.29 0.94 6.89
C ALA A 209 -29.22 1.15 5.82
N TYR A 210 -29.61 1.18 4.55
CA TYR A 210 -28.72 1.51 3.43
C TYR A 210 -28.11 2.91 3.58
N LYS A 211 -28.93 3.95 3.75
CA LYS A 211 -28.48 5.35 3.85
C LYS A 211 -27.52 5.60 5.03
N HIS A 212 -27.66 4.83 6.10
CA HIS A 212 -26.84 4.95 7.29
C HIS A 212 -25.72 3.88 7.38
N HIS A 213 -25.49 3.11 6.32
CA HIS A 213 -24.50 2.01 6.26
C HIS A 213 -24.57 1.07 7.48
N LEU A 214 -25.79 0.79 7.94
CA LEU A 214 -26.03 -0.12 9.07
C LEU A 214 -25.91 -1.57 8.60
N HIS A 215 -25.44 -2.44 9.49
CA HIS A 215 -25.40 -3.88 9.21
C HIS A 215 -26.80 -4.37 8.84
N PRO A 216 -26.93 -5.16 7.77
CA PRO A 216 -28.22 -5.68 7.33
C PRO A 216 -28.82 -6.52 8.46
N MET A 217 -30.04 -6.18 8.89
CA MET A 217 -30.84 -7.13 9.64
C MET A 217 -31.12 -8.34 8.76
N SER A 218 -31.06 -9.54 9.35
CA SER A 218 -31.43 -10.77 8.63
C SER A 218 -32.85 -10.62 8.05
N ILE A 219 -33.07 -11.08 6.84
CA ILE A 219 -34.41 -11.10 6.23
C ILE A 219 -35.42 -11.81 7.15
N ASP A 220 -34.97 -12.83 7.90
CA ASP A 220 -35.80 -13.59 8.84
C ASP A 220 -36.23 -12.78 10.07
N THR A 221 -35.53 -11.69 10.39
CA THR A 221 -35.92 -10.77 11.47
C THR A 221 -36.97 -9.76 11.04
N PHE A 222 -37.24 -9.62 9.73
CA PHE A 222 -38.21 -8.65 9.22
C PHE A 222 -39.65 -9.16 9.32
N CYS A 223 -39.85 -10.47 9.27
CA CYS A 223 -41.17 -11.08 9.26
C CYS A 223 -41.50 -11.74 10.61
N PRO A 224 -42.78 -11.69 11.05
CA PRO A 224 -43.22 -12.44 12.21
C PRO A 224 -43.02 -13.94 11.99
N ARG A 225 -42.83 -14.70 13.09
CA ARG A 225 -42.62 -16.17 13.03
C ARG A 225 -43.68 -16.85 12.15
N GLY A 226 -43.24 -17.81 11.32
CA GLY A 226 -44.09 -18.53 10.37
C GLY A 226 -44.38 -17.77 9.07
N HIS A 227 -43.75 -16.62 8.84
CA HIS A 227 -43.80 -15.89 7.57
C HIS A 227 -42.41 -15.82 6.94
N ARG A 228 -42.36 -15.80 5.61
CA ARG A 228 -41.15 -15.50 4.84
C ARG A 228 -41.30 -14.16 4.14
N PHE A 229 -40.21 -13.44 3.95
CA PHE A 229 -40.23 -12.21 3.18
C PHE A 229 -40.28 -12.51 1.68
N ASP A 230 -41.24 -11.93 0.98
CA ASP A 230 -41.30 -11.93 -0.48
C ASP A 230 -40.65 -10.65 -1.01
N MET A 231 -39.42 -10.79 -1.51
CA MET A 231 -38.62 -9.66 -2.02
C MET A 231 -39.27 -8.99 -3.26
N ASN A 232 -40.09 -9.71 -4.04
CA ASN A 232 -40.70 -9.14 -5.24
C ASN A 232 -41.87 -8.20 -4.91
N ASN A 233 -42.61 -8.50 -3.84
CA ASN A 233 -43.74 -7.71 -3.38
C ASN A 233 -43.45 -6.89 -2.11
N CYS A 234 -42.23 -7.01 -1.59
CA CYS A 234 -41.75 -6.37 -0.37
C CYS A 234 -42.60 -6.62 0.88
N LYS A 235 -43.24 -7.80 0.98
CA LYS A 235 -44.17 -8.13 2.06
C LYS A 235 -43.89 -9.49 2.69
N CYS A 236 -44.33 -9.67 3.93
CA CYS A 236 -44.29 -10.98 4.59
C CYS A 236 -45.45 -11.86 4.11
N ILE A 237 -45.14 -13.08 3.67
CA ILE A 237 -46.13 -14.08 3.26
C ILE A 237 -46.04 -15.29 4.19
N LYS A 238 -47.21 -15.81 4.60
CA LYS A 238 -47.28 -16.99 5.47
C LYS A 238 -46.60 -18.18 4.78
N GLN A 239 -45.67 -18.83 5.47
CA GLN A 239 -45.09 -20.07 4.97
C GLN A 239 -46.19 -21.13 4.96
N LYS A 240 -46.45 -21.72 3.79
CA LYS A 240 -47.27 -22.93 3.73
C LYS A 240 -46.43 -24.04 4.32
N ASN A 241 -46.77 -24.52 5.51
CA ASN A 241 -46.21 -25.75 6.03
C ASN A 241 -46.64 -26.86 5.07
N ASN A 242 -45.73 -27.36 4.24
CA ASN A 242 -45.90 -28.69 3.68
C ASN A 242 -45.71 -29.64 4.87
N ILE A 243 -46.82 -29.95 5.54
CA ILE A 243 -46.90 -31.11 6.41
C ILE A 243 -46.78 -32.30 5.44
N LEU A 244 -45.59 -32.91 5.42
CA LEU A 244 -45.39 -34.28 4.94
C LEU A 244 -45.97 -35.24 5.98
#